data_AF-W5MLK9-F1
#
_entry.id   AF-W5MLK9-F1
#
_cell.length_a   1.000
_cell.length_b   1.000
_cell.length_c   1.000
_cell.angle_alpha   90.00
_cell.angle_beta   90.00
_cell.angle_gamma   90.00
#
_symmetry.space_group_name_H-M   'P 1'
#
loop_
_entity.id
_entity.type
_entity.pdbx_description
1 polymer ?
#
loop_
_entity_poly.entity_id
_entity_poly.type
_entity_poly.pdbx_seq_one_letter_code
_entity_poly.pdbx_strand_id
1 'polypeptide(L)'
;MCRYVLRRILRRAVRYSHEKLGAPRGFFASLVDVVVTSLGDAFPELKKDPDAVKDIINEEEAQFLKTLSRGRRILDRKIQSLGDSKTIPGDTAWLLYDTYGFPLDLTALIAEERGMGVDLEGFEEEKKAAQLKSQGKGAGDEDHIMLDIYAIEELRNKGVPTTDDSLKYCYTSDSSGSYGTCPAPARLLHCSLPPCLSVLLS
;
A
#
# COMPACT_ATOMS: atom_id res chain seq x y z
N MET A 1 3.92 -8.99 1.70
CA MET A 1 5.30 -8.45 1.73
C MET A 1 6.24 -9.11 0.70
N CYS A 2 6.23 -10.45 0.51
CA CYS A 2 7.13 -11.16 -0.42
C CYS A 2 7.05 -10.75 -1.90
N ARG A 3 5.90 -10.27 -2.40
CA ARG A 3 5.74 -9.86 -3.81
C ARG A 3 6.46 -8.56 -4.17
N TYR A 4 6.69 -7.65 -3.23
CA TYR A 4 7.24 -6.32 -3.52
C TYR A 4 8.75 -6.36 -3.78
N VAL A 5 9.49 -7.11 -2.97
CA VAL A 5 10.96 -7.21 -3.09
C VAL A 5 11.36 -7.90 -4.40
N LEU A 6 10.71 -9.01 -4.74
CA LEU A 6 10.95 -9.72 -6.01
C LEU A 6 10.68 -8.83 -7.22
N ARG A 7 9.57 -8.10 -7.21
CA ARG A 7 9.27 -7.12 -8.26
C ARG A 7 10.32 -6.02 -8.34
N ARG A 8 10.85 -5.54 -7.21
CA ARG A 8 11.91 -4.52 -7.21
C ARG A 8 13.19 -5.04 -7.86
N ILE A 9 13.64 -6.24 -7.50
CA ILE A 9 14.83 -6.88 -8.08
C ILE A 9 14.62 -7.11 -9.59
N LEU A 10 13.47 -7.68 -9.96
CA LEU A 10 13.11 -7.95 -11.34
C LEU A 10 13.12 -6.68 -12.20
N ARG A 11 12.47 -5.60 -11.73
CA ARG A 11 12.39 -4.34 -12.47
C ARG A 11 13.76 -3.69 -12.67
N ARG A 12 14.66 -3.76 -11.67
CA ARG A 12 16.05 -3.31 -11.84
C ARG A 12 16.74 -4.12 -12.93
N ALA A 13 16.69 -5.45 -12.85
CA ALA A 13 17.34 -6.32 -13.81
C ALA A 13 16.81 -6.12 -15.25
N VAL A 14 15.50 -5.98 -15.42
CA VAL A 14 14.86 -5.67 -16.70
C VAL A 14 15.32 -4.31 -17.23
N ARG A 15 15.38 -3.26 -16.40
CA ARG A 15 15.91 -1.96 -16.83
C ARG A 15 17.33 -2.07 -17.36
N TYR A 16 18.23 -2.71 -16.61
CA TYR A 16 19.62 -2.88 -17.05
C TYR A 16 19.69 -3.68 -18.36
N SER A 17 18.90 -4.75 -18.47
CA SER A 17 18.84 -5.58 -19.68
C SER A 17 18.40 -4.76 -20.91
N HIS A 18 17.33 -3.98 -20.80
CA HIS A 18 16.80 -3.20 -21.93
C HIS A 18 17.60 -1.92 -22.20
N GLU A 19 17.85 -1.10 -21.19
CA GLU A 19 18.42 0.25 -21.37
C GLU A 19 19.95 0.25 -21.45
N LYS A 20 20.65 -0.68 -20.78
CA LYS A 20 22.13 -0.71 -20.75
C LYS A 20 22.70 -1.75 -21.70
N LEU A 21 22.07 -2.93 -21.81
CA LEU A 21 22.54 -4.01 -22.68
C LEU A 21 21.83 -4.06 -24.04
N GLY A 22 20.72 -3.34 -24.21
CA GLY A 22 19.96 -3.34 -25.47
C GLY A 22 19.29 -4.69 -25.77
N ALA A 23 19.01 -5.49 -24.74
CA ALA A 23 18.43 -6.81 -24.91
C ALA A 23 16.96 -6.73 -25.39
N PRO A 24 16.51 -7.65 -26.26
CA PRO A 24 15.12 -7.72 -26.68
C PRO A 24 14.21 -8.25 -25.55
N ARG A 25 12.89 -8.03 -25.70
CA ARG A 25 11.88 -8.63 -24.82
C ARG A 25 12.00 -10.15 -24.79
N GLY A 26 11.79 -10.75 -23.62
CA GLY A 26 11.91 -12.20 -23.40
C GLY A 26 13.34 -12.69 -23.18
N PHE A 27 14.37 -11.87 -23.41
CA PHE A 27 15.75 -12.23 -23.10
C PHE A 27 15.93 -12.58 -21.62
N PHE A 28 15.32 -11.79 -20.72
CA PHE A 28 15.50 -12.00 -19.29
C PHE A 28 14.92 -13.35 -18.81
N ALA A 29 13.78 -13.79 -19.39
CA ALA A 29 13.21 -15.10 -19.09
C ALA A 29 14.09 -16.26 -19.58
N SER A 30 14.84 -16.09 -20.68
CA SER A 30 15.77 -17.13 -21.15
C SER A 30 16.89 -17.45 -20.16
N LEU A 31 17.20 -16.54 -19.23
CA LEU A 31 18.20 -16.76 -18.18
C LEU A 31 17.74 -17.81 -17.15
N VAL A 32 16.44 -18.07 -17.04
CA VAL A 32 15.91 -19.10 -16.15
C VAL A 32 16.47 -20.47 -16.53
N ASP A 33 16.58 -20.77 -17.83
CA ASP A 33 17.13 -22.04 -18.32
C ASP A 33 18.59 -22.23 -17.91
N VAL A 34 19.38 -21.15 -17.96
CA VAL A 34 20.79 -21.16 -17.54
C VAL A 34 20.90 -21.41 -16.04
N VAL A 35 20.04 -20.78 -15.23
CA VAL A 35 20.02 -20.98 -13.77
C VAL A 35 19.62 -22.41 -13.41
N VAL A 36 18.58 -22.96 -14.06
CA VAL A 36 18.13 -24.34 -13.84
C VAL A 36 19.21 -25.34 -14.25
N THR A 37 19.91 -25.09 -15.35
CA THR A 37 21.03 -25.93 -15.80
C THR A 37 22.19 -25.89 -14.81
N SER A 38 22.53 -24.71 -14.27
CA SER A 38 23.68 -24.56 -13.37
C SER A 38 23.40 -25.02 -11.94
N LEU A 39 22.18 -24.85 -11.43
CA LEU A 39 21.85 -25.06 -10.02
C LEU A 39 20.86 -26.19 -9.78
N GLY A 40 20.24 -26.74 -10.82
CA GLY A 40 19.15 -27.71 -10.68
C GLY A 40 19.58 -29.08 -10.16
N ASP A 41 20.88 -29.36 -10.07
CA ASP A 41 21.39 -30.57 -9.41
C ASP A 41 21.43 -30.41 -7.88
N ALA A 42 21.75 -29.21 -7.40
CA ALA A 42 21.70 -28.88 -5.98
C ALA A 42 20.26 -28.60 -5.50
N PHE A 43 19.42 -28.03 -6.36
CA PHE A 43 18.03 -27.64 -6.08
C PHE A 43 17.07 -28.24 -7.11
N PRO A 44 16.68 -29.53 -6.96
CA PRO A 44 15.80 -30.22 -7.91
C PRO A 44 14.43 -29.58 -8.06
N GLU A 45 13.97 -28.82 -7.07
CA GLU A 45 12.72 -28.07 -7.12
C GLU A 45 12.68 -27.02 -8.24
N LEU A 46 13.84 -26.52 -8.69
CA LEU A 46 13.94 -25.56 -9.80
C LEU A 46 13.58 -26.20 -11.14
N LYS A 47 13.69 -27.53 -11.26
CA LYS A 47 13.35 -28.29 -12.48
C LYS A 47 11.86 -28.62 -12.58
N LYS A 48 11.05 -28.33 -11.55
CA LYS A 48 9.62 -28.73 -11.53
C LYS A 48 8.78 -28.02 -12.59
N ASP A 49 8.90 -26.71 -12.67
CA ASP A 49 8.09 -25.89 -13.58
C ASP A 49 8.84 -24.59 -13.96
N PRO A 50 9.92 -24.69 -14.75
CA PRO A 50 10.67 -23.52 -15.19
C PRO A 50 9.87 -22.62 -16.14
N ASP A 51 8.92 -23.19 -16.89
CA ASP A 51 8.14 -22.43 -17.88
C ASP A 51 7.13 -21.51 -17.20
N ALA A 52 6.47 -21.94 -16.12
CA ALA A 52 5.64 -21.02 -15.33
C ALA A 52 6.44 -19.83 -14.77
N VAL A 53 7.69 -20.04 -14.36
CA VAL A 53 8.57 -18.96 -13.90
C VAL A 53 8.89 -18.00 -15.04
N LYS A 54 9.19 -18.51 -16.23
CA LYS A 54 9.42 -17.69 -17.44
C LYS A 54 8.20 -16.86 -17.80
N ASP A 55 7.01 -17.45 -17.76
CA ASP A 55 5.76 -16.76 -18.09
C ASP A 55 5.48 -15.61 -17.12
N ILE A 56 5.66 -15.83 -15.81
CA ILE A 56 5.53 -14.78 -14.80
C ILE A 56 6.53 -13.64 -15.06
N ILE A 57 7.78 -13.98 -15.37
CA ILE A 57 8.82 -12.99 -15.68
C ILE A 57 8.46 -12.19 -16.94
N ASN A 58 8.01 -12.86 -18.01
CA ASN A 58 7.61 -12.24 -19.26
C ASN A 58 6.41 -11.30 -19.07
N GLU A 59 5.42 -11.72 -18.28
CA GLU A 59 4.25 -10.90 -17.97
C GLU A 59 4.65 -9.63 -17.20
N GLU A 60 5.44 -9.79 -16.13
CA GLU A 60 5.93 -8.66 -15.34
C GLU A 60 6.86 -7.74 -16.16
N GLU A 61 7.72 -8.29 -17.02
CA GLU A 61 8.55 -7.52 -17.95
C GLU A 61 7.67 -6.68 -18.89
N ALA A 62 6.68 -7.30 -19.52
CA ALA A 62 5.78 -6.61 -20.46
C ALA A 62 4.99 -5.49 -19.77
N GLN A 63 4.48 -5.75 -18.56
CA GLN A 63 3.79 -4.74 -17.76
C GLN A 63 4.74 -3.60 -17.37
N PHE A 64 5.95 -3.93 -16.91
CA PHE A 64 6.91 -2.93 -16.46
C PHE A 64 7.44 -2.07 -17.60
N LEU A 65 7.73 -2.62 -18.78
CA LEU A 65 8.25 -1.85 -19.93
C LEU A 65 7.28 -0.77 -20.39
N LYS A 66 5.96 -1.02 -20.32
CA LYS A 66 4.93 0.00 -20.61
C LYS A 66 5.05 1.19 -19.66
N THR A 67 5.22 0.92 -18.38
CA THR A 67 5.35 1.95 -17.34
C THR A 67 6.71 2.65 -17.35
N LEU A 68 7.78 1.90 -17.63
CA LEU A 68 9.16 2.39 -17.67
C LEU A 68 9.32 3.50 -18.71
N SER A 69 8.88 3.26 -19.95
CA SER A 69 8.98 4.25 -21.03
C SER A 69 8.23 5.55 -20.69
N ARG A 70 7.01 5.44 -20.14
CA ARG A 70 6.20 6.59 -19.72
C ARG A 70 6.84 7.35 -18.56
N GLY A 71 7.24 6.64 -17.51
CA GLY A 71 7.86 7.20 -16.32
C GLY A 71 9.19 7.89 -16.65
N ARG A 72 10.00 7.28 -17.51
CA ARG A 72 11.28 7.84 -17.98
C ARG A 72 11.09 9.19 -18.68
N ARG A 73 10.14 9.28 -19.61
CA ARG A 73 9.85 10.54 -20.32
C ARG A 73 9.43 11.67 -19.38
N ILE A 74 8.66 11.34 -18.34
CA ILE A 74 8.19 12.32 -17.34
C ILE A 74 9.34 12.76 -16.44
N LEU A 75 10.13 11.80 -15.96
CA LEU A 75 11.32 12.03 -15.16
C LEU A 75 12.32 12.92 -15.91
N ASP A 76 12.58 12.62 -17.18
CA ASP A 76 13.48 13.42 -18.03
C ASP A 76 13.00 14.85 -18.20
N ARG A 77 11.70 15.06 -18.41
CA ARG A 77 11.11 16.40 -18.50
C ARG A 77 11.25 17.17 -17.18
N LYS A 78 11.01 16.50 -16.05
CA LYS A 78 11.13 17.12 -14.72
C LYS A 78 12.57 17.49 -14.42
N ILE A 79 13.52 16.62 -14.73
CA ILE A 79 14.95 16.89 -14.60
C ILE A 79 15.37 18.08 -15.47
N GLN A 80 14.89 18.18 -16.70
CA GLN A 80 15.15 19.35 -17.54
C GLN A 80 14.57 20.65 -16.96
N SER A 81 13.42 20.59 -16.28
CA SER A 81 12.82 21.76 -15.62
C SER A 81 13.53 22.18 -14.33
N LEU A 82 14.32 21.30 -13.72
CA LEU A 82 15.06 21.55 -12.48
C LEU A 82 16.33 22.39 -12.67
N GLY A 83 16.78 22.60 -13.92
CA GLY A 83 17.95 23.41 -14.24
C GLY A 83 19.22 22.89 -13.56
N ASP A 84 19.86 23.74 -12.76
CA ASP A 84 21.10 23.43 -12.04
C ASP A 84 20.89 22.69 -10.71
N SER A 85 19.64 22.44 -10.31
CA SER A 85 19.35 21.69 -9.09
C SER A 85 19.80 20.24 -9.23
N LYS A 86 20.62 19.79 -8.28
CA LYS A 86 21.12 18.40 -8.20
C LYS A 86 20.22 17.48 -7.40
N THR A 87 19.04 17.93 -6.98
CA THR A 87 18.14 17.13 -6.16
C THR A 87 16.74 17.11 -6.75
N ILE A 88 16.22 15.90 -6.98
CA ILE A 88 14.82 15.70 -7.37
C ILE A 88 13.96 15.87 -6.10
N PRO A 89 13.01 16.81 -6.10
CA PRO A 89 12.18 17.05 -4.92
C PRO A 89 11.21 15.88 -4.66
N GLY A 90 10.89 15.69 -3.38
CA GLY A 90 10.10 14.57 -2.89
C GLY A 90 8.69 14.51 -3.49
N ASP A 91 8.09 15.66 -3.76
CA ASP A 91 6.78 15.81 -4.42
C ASP A 91 6.74 15.14 -5.82
N THR A 92 7.82 15.31 -6.57
CA THR A 92 7.99 14.80 -7.93
C THR A 92 8.26 13.30 -7.89
N ALA A 93 9.07 12.85 -6.92
CA ALA A 93 9.28 11.43 -6.66
C ALA A 93 7.98 10.74 -6.23
N TRP A 94 7.15 11.39 -5.40
CA TRP A 94 5.85 10.89 -4.96
C TRP A 94 4.86 10.80 -6.12
N LEU A 95 4.78 11.85 -6.96
CA LEU A 95 3.95 11.85 -8.17
C LEU A 95 4.32 10.69 -9.12
N LEU A 96 5.62 10.46 -9.33
CA LEU A 96 6.12 9.35 -10.13
C LEU A 96 5.69 8.00 -9.56
N TYR A 97 5.74 7.86 -8.24
CA TYR A 97 5.34 6.64 -7.54
C TYR A 97 3.81 6.40 -7.56
N ASP A 98 3.03 7.37 -7.11
CA ASP A 98 1.59 7.24 -6.89
C ASP A 98 0.79 7.27 -8.20
N THR A 99 1.00 8.31 -9.02
CA THR A 99 0.20 8.50 -10.25
C THR A 99 0.70 7.65 -11.41
N TYR A 100 2.02 7.52 -11.55
CA TYR A 100 2.63 6.85 -12.71
C TYR A 100 3.10 5.42 -12.41
N GLY A 101 3.03 4.97 -11.15
CA GLY A 101 3.45 3.62 -10.74
C GLY A 101 4.95 3.38 -10.92
N PHE A 102 5.74 4.46 -11.02
CA PHE A 102 7.17 4.41 -11.24
C PHE A 102 7.90 4.22 -9.90
N PRO A 103 8.60 3.10 -9.68
CA PRO A 103 9.25 2.80 -8.41
C PRO A 103 10.25 3.88 -7.98
N LEU A 104 10.23 4.27 -6.70
CA LEU A 104 11.21 5.18 -6.10
C LEU A 104 12.65 4.71 -6.31
N ASP A 105 12.89 3.41 -6.22
CA ASP A 105 14.21 2.79 -6.43
C ASP A 105 14.76 3.09 -7.83
N LEU A 106 13.89 3.13 -8.86
CA LEU A 106 14.31 3.47 -10.22
C LEU A 106 14.56 4.97 -10.38
N THR A 107 13.73 5.81 -9.75
CA THR A 107 13.96 7.26 -9.71
C THR A 107 15.32 7.58 -9.09
N ALA A 108 15.64 6.97 -7.96
CA ALA A 108 16.90 7.13 -7.26
C ALA A 108 18.09 6.68 -8.13
N LEU A 109 18.01 5.49 -8.75
CA LEU A 109 19.08 5.01 -9.62
C LEU A 109 19.30 5.89 -10.85
N ILE A 110 18.24 6.40 -11.48
CA ILE A 110 18.37 7.29 -12.65
C ILE A 110 18.91 8.67 -12.24
N ALA A 111 18.52 9.16 -11.06
CA ALA A 111 19.07 10.40 -10.50
C ALA A 111 20.58 10.25 -10.25
N GLU A 112 21.00 9.15 -9.61
CA GLU A 112 22.39 8.86 -9.30
C GLU A 112 23.27 8.77 -10.57
N GLU A 113 22.77 8.09 -11.62
CA GLU A 113 23.45 8.03 -12.93
C GLU A 113 23.67 9.40 -13.59
N ARG A 114 22.91 10.41 -13.18
CA ARG A 114 23.02 11.80 -13.65
C ARG A 114 23.74 12.70 -12.65
N GLY A 115 24.30 12.15 -11.57
CA GLY A 115 24.95 12.92 -10.52
C GLY A 115 23.98 13.74 -9.67
N MET A 116 22.71 13.31 -9.59
CA MET A 116 21.66 13.94 -8.79
C MET A 116 21.20 13.03 -7.64
N GLY A 117 20.71 13.63 -6.56
CA GLY A 117 20.03 12.95 -5.47
C GLY A 117 18.51 12.99 -5.60
N VAL A 118 17.83 12.23 -4.74
CA VAL A 118 16.38 12.32 -4.54
C VAL A 118 16.16 12.72 -3.09
N ASP A 119 15.28 13.69 -2.87
CA ASP A 119 14.82 14.07 -1.54
C ASP A 119 13.89 12.98 -0.98
N LEU A 120 14.47 12.09 -0.17
CA LEU A 120 13.75 10.98 0.47
C LEU A 120 12.88 11.45 1.63
N GLU A 121 13.26 12.54 2.30
CA GLU A 121 12.52 13.08 3.44
C GLU A 121 11.20 13.69 2.94
N GLY A 122 11.27 14.56 1.93
CA GLY A 122 10.08 15.12 1.28
C GLY A 122 9.19 14.05 0.63
N PHE A 123 9.78 12.95 0.13
CA PHE A 123 8.99 11.81 -0.38
C PHE A 123 8.19 11.12 0.73
N GLU A 124 8.80 10.85 1.88
CA GLU A 124 8.10 10.21 3.00
C GLU A 124 7.06 11.14 3.64
N GLU A 125 7.30 12.45 3.67
CA GLU A 125 6.29 13.44 4.09
C GLU A 125 5.06 13.41 3.20
N GLU A 126 5.24 13.45 1.86
CA GLU A 126 4.14 13.38 0.90
C GLU A 126 3.40 12.04 0.96
N LYS A 127 4.14 10.94 1.11
CA LYS A 127 3.57 9.61 1.32
C LYS A 127 2.71 9.53 2.58
N LYS A 128 3.19 10.11 3.68
CA LYS A 128 2.45 10.16 4.95
C LYS A 128 1.22 11.07 4.83
N ALA A 129 1.34 12.21 4.17
CA ALA A 129 0.22 13.12 3.90
C ALA A 129 -0.86 12.46 3.03
N ALA A 130 -0.46 11.71 2.00
CA ALA A 130 -1.38 10.94 1.17
C ALA A 130 -2.06 9.82 1.95
N GLN A 131 -1.32 9.10 2.81
CA GLN A 131 -1.89 8.07 3.68
C GLN A 131 -2.92 8.64 4.66
N LEU A 132 -2.64 9.79 5.27
CA LEU A 132 -3.59 10.50 6.15
C LEU A 132 -4.85 10.92 5.38
N LYS A 133 -4.70 11.44 4.15
CA LYS A 133 -5.83 11.80 3.27
C LYS A 133 -6.67 10.58 2.87
N SER A 134 -6.05 9.43 2.61
CA SER A 134 -6.74 8.19 2.31
C SER A 134 -7.48 7.62 3.51
N GLN A 135 -6.93 7.76 4.73
CA GLN A 135 -7.61 7.37 5.96
C GLN A 135 -8.77 8.32 6.31
N GLY A 136 -8.63 9.62 6.04
CA GLY A 136 -9.68 10.62 6.24
C GLY A 136 -10.84 10.56 5.23
N LYS A 137 -10.80 9.66 4.24
CA LYS A 137 -11.84 9.52 3.20
C LYS A 137 -12.82 8.37 3.45
N GLY A 138 -12.82 7.83 4.68
CA GLY A 138 -13.79 6.85 5.18
C GLY A 138 -14.71 7.38 6.28
N ALA A 139 -14.85 8.70 6.42
CA ALA A 139 -15.77 9.31 7.39
C ALA A 139 -16.95 9.93 6.64
N GLY A 140 -18.04 9.16 6.51
CA GLY A 140 -19.33 9.78 6.74
C GLY A 140 -19.29 10.27 8.19
N ASP A 141 -19.35 11.59 8.35
CA ASP A 141 -19.71 12.34 9.56
C ASP A 141 -19.93 11.54 10.85
N GLU A 142 -18.87 11.03 11.47
CA GLU A 142 -18.79 10.77 12.91
C GLU A 142 -17.34 11.00 13.34
N ASP A 143 -17.14 11.95 14.26
CA ASP A 143 -15.86 12.27 14.90
C ASP A 143 -15.30 11.03 15.61
N HIS A 144 -14.55 10.19 14.89
CA HIS A 144 -13.78 9.13 15.52
C HIS A 144 -12.58 9.74 16.24
N ILE A 145 -12.76 9.98 17.55
CA ILE A 145 -11.67 10.26 18.48
C ILE A 145 -10.66 9.12 18.36
N MET A 146 -9.49 9.40 17.80
CA MET A 146 -8.36 8.46 17.80
C MET A 146 -7.89 8.29 19.24
N LEU A 147 -8.38 7.25 19.90
CA LEU A 147 -7.98 6.87 21.25
C LEU A 147 -6.57 6.29 21.18
N ASP A 148 -5.58 7.16 21.43
CA ASP A 148 -4.17 6.78 21.62
C ASP A 148 -4.04 5.86 22.86
N ILE A 149 -2.95 5.10 22.94
CA ILE A 149 -2.62 4.16 24.04
C ILE A 149 -2.73 4.84 25.41
N TYR A 150 -2.50 6.15 25.49
CA TYR A 150 -2.57 6.96 26.71
C TYR A 150 -3.98 7.51 27.04
N ALA A 151 -4.94 7.41 26.13
CA ALA A 151 -6.25 8.05 26.29
C ALA A 151 -7.07 7.46 27.44
N ILE A 152 -6.91 6.17 27.74
CA ILE A 152 -7.59 5.49 28.86
C ILE A 152 -7.12 6.07 30.20
N GLU A 153 -5.84 6.41 30.31
CA GLU A 153 -5.24 6.94 31.53
C GLU A 153 -5.66 8.39 31.76
N GLU A 154 -5.77 9.18 30.68
CA GLU A 154 -6.34 10.53 30.73
C GLU A 154 -7.82 10.53 31.18
N LEU A 155 -8.63 9.61 30.65
CA LEU A 155 -10.04 9.48 31.02
C LEU A 155 -10.22 9.05 32.48
N ARG A 156 -9.35 8.16 32.99
CA ARG A 156 -9.30 7.79 34.41
C ARG A 156 -8.94 8.99 35.29
N ASN A 157 -7.96 9.80 34.89
CA ASN A 157 -7.58 11.02 35.62
C ASN A 157 -8.70 12.07 35.62
N LYS A 158 -9.52 12.12 34.56
CA LYS A 158 -10.71 12.97 34.49
C LYS A 158 -11.92 12.40 35.27
N GLY A 159 -11.78 11.24 35.91
CA GLY A 159 -12.82 10.64 36.74
C GLY A 159 -14.02 10.11 35.95
N VAL A 160 -13.85 9.82 34.66
CA VAL A 160 -14.94 9.26 33.84
C VAL A 160 -15.18 7.81 34.28
N PRO A 161 -16.43 7.44 34.68
CA PRO A 161 -16.73 6.08 35.10
C PRO A 161 -16.57 5.11 33.92
N THR A 162 -16.05 3.91 34.20
CA THR A 162 -15.97 2.84 33.21
C THR A 162 -17.37 2.40 32.79
N THR A 163 -17.55 2.05 31.51
CA THR A 163 -18.81 1.55 30.98
C THR A 163 -19.32 0.34 31.77
N ASP A 164 -20.59 0.39 32.19
CA ASP A 164 -21.25 -0.73 32.84
C ASP A 164 -21.71 -1.75 31.78
N ASP A 165 -20.85 -2.73 31.51
CA ASP A 165 -21.10 -3.79 30.53
C ASP A 165 -21.97 -4.95 31.08
N SER A 166 -22.51 -4.84 32.30
CA SER A 166 -23.27 -5.93 32.95
C SER A 166 -24.46 -6.41 32.10
N LEU A 167 -25.06 -5.52 31.32
CA LEU A 167 -26.18 -5.84 30.43
C LEU A 167 -25.78 -6.59 29.15
N LYS A 168 -24.51 -6.47 28.73
CA LYS A 168 -23.99 -7.16 27.53
C LYS A 168 -23.97 -8.68 27.68
N TYR A 169 -23.79 -9.16 28.91
CA TYR A 169 -23.66 -10.59 29.22
C TYR A 169 -24.95 -11.20 29.80
N CYS A 170 -26.08 -10.50 29.71
CA CYS A 170 -27.35 -10.99 30.21
C CYS A 170 -28.07 -11.87 29.17
N TYR A 171 -27.56 -13.09 28.98
CA TYR A 171 -28.21 -14.13 28.17
C TYR A 171 -28.37 -15.43 28.97
N THR A 172 -29.41 -16.18 28.66
CA THR A 172 -29.62 -17.55 29.15
C THR A 172 -29.46 -18.52 27.97
N SER A 173 -28.68 -19.59 28.15
CA SER A 173 -28.54 -20.65 27.15
C SER A 173 -29.21 -21.93 27.64
N ASP A 174 -30.11 -22.49 26.85
CA ASP A 174 -30.68 -23.82 27.09
C ASP A 174 -29.73 -24.91 26.59
N SER A 175 -29.84 -26.14 27.15
CA SER A 175 -29.02 -27.29 26.77
C SER A 175 -29.21 -27.77 25.31
N SER A 176 -30.19 -27.20 24.60
CA SER A 176 -30.45 -27.38 23.16
C SER A 176 -29.70 -26.37 22.26
N GLY A 177 -28.91 -25.45 22.85
CA GLY A 177 -28.15 -24.43 22.11
C GLY A 177 -28.96 -23.17 21.75
N SER A 178 -30.14 -22.98 22.34
CA SER A 178 -30.95 -21.77 22.16
C SER A 178 -30.52 -20.67 23.13
N TYR A 179 -30.39 -19.43 22.66
CA TYR A 179 -30.01 -18.26 23.45
C TYR A 179 -31.19 -17.31 23.61
N GLY A 180 -31.53 -16.95 24.86
CA GLY A 180 -32.50 -15.91 25.20
C GLY A 180 -31.79 -14.70 25.79
N THR A 181 -32.17 -13.49 25.37
CA THR A 181 -31.66 -12.23 25.96
C THR A 181 -32.66 -11.68 26.98
N CYS A 182 -32.16 -11.17 28.11
CA CYS A 182 -33.04 -10.55 29.10
C CYS A 182 -33.65 -9.23 28.57
N PRO A 183 -34.96 -8.98 28.78
CA PRO A 183 -35.60 -7.74 28.37
C PRO A 183 -35.06 -6.56 29.20
N ALA A 184 -34.44 -5.58 28.53
CA ALA A 184 -33.91 -4.38 29.16
C ALA A 184 -34.87 -3.19 28.97
N PRO A 185 -35.12 -2.36 30.01
CA PRO A 185 -35.91 -1.14 29.86
C PRO A 185 -35.10 -0.08 29.10
N ALA A 186 -35.50 0.24 27.87
CA ALA A 186 -34.93 1.35 27.11
C ALA A 186 -35.64 2.66 27.48
N ARG A 187 -34.88 3.68 27.90
CA ARG A 187 -35.39 5.04 28.14
C ARG A 187 -35.05 5.91 26.94
N LEU A 188 -36.03 6.21 26.11
CA LEU A 188 -35.88 7.11 24.96
C LEU A 188 -35.59 8.54 25.46
N LEU A 189 -34.41 9.08 25.14
CA LEU A 189 -34.11 10.50 25.32
C LEU A 189 -34.70 11.27 24.15
N HIS A 190 -35.85 11.92 24.37
CA HIS A 190 -36.52 12.74 23.37
C HIS A 190 -35.76 14.08 23.23
N CYS A 191 -35.11 14.30 22.09
CA CYS A 191 -34.51 15.58 21.73
C CYS A 191 -35.62 16.50 21.18
N SER A 192 -36.00 17.52 21.94
CA SER A 192 -37.10 18.42 21.61
C SER A 192 -36.67 19.49 20.61
N LEU A 193 -36.63 19.15 19.31
CA LEU A 193 -36.59 20.11 18.20
C LEU A 193 -37.34 19.53 16.97
N PRO A 194 -38.52 20.08 16.60
CA PRO A 194 -39.27 19.66 15.41
C PRO A 194 -38.86 20.44 14.14
N PRO A 195 -39.22 20.00 12.90
CA PRO A 195 -39.76 18.70 12.47
C PRO A 195 -39.05 18.12 11.21
N CYS A 196 -39.56 16.95 10.75
CA CYS A 196 -39.38 16.26 9.46
C CYS A 196 -38.41 15.07 9.49
N LEU A 197 -38.70 13.91 8.93
CA LEU A 197 -39.90 13.22 8.45
C LEU A 197 -39.36 11.82 8.08
N SER A 198 -40.04 10.76 8.56
CA SER A 198 -40.07 9.40 8.00
C SER A 198 -38.81 8.81 7.35
N VAL A 199 -38.25 7.76 7.96
CA VAL A 199 -37.89 6.52 7.23
C VAL A 199 -38.22 5.30 8.10
N LEU A 200 -39.23 4.54 7.67
CA LEU A 200 -39.48 3.15 8.05
C LEU A 200 -38.31 2.26 7.58
N LEU A 201 -38.01 1.20 8.32
CA LEU A 201 -37.95 -0.19 7.84
C LEU A 201 -37.73 -1.07 9.11
N SER A 202 -38.78 -1.74 9.56
CA SER A 202 -39.08 -3.19 9.38
C SER A 202 -38.32 -4.07 10.36
#